data_AF-A0A838EAG8-F1
#
_entry.id   AF-A0A838EAG8-F1
#
_cell.length_a   1.000
_cell.length_b   1.000
_cell.length_c   1.000
_cell.angle_alpha   90.00
_cell.angle_beta   90.00
_cell.angle_gamma   90.00
#
_symmetry.space_group_name_H-M   'P 1'
#
loop_
_entity.id
_entity.type
_entity.pdbx_description
1 polymer ?
#
loop_
_entity_poly.entity_id
_entity_poly.type
_entity_poly.pdbx_seq_one_letter_code
_entity_poly.pdbx_strand_id
1 'polypeptide(L)'
;MKIAYVFATSGHTASYKLGKMILPQLEEDRHGADVVGMFFFDDNTYVLRIGDPVGERLALVAKERDMLLMMCDQCALERGLAEGEVGTATVTGTVGGVTVGCFPDLYAALAGNPPDQVITL
;
A
#
# COMPACT_ATOMS: atom_id res chain seq x y z
N MET A 1 10.38 -6.90 -14.57
CA MET A 1 10.59 -5.48 -14.23
C MET A 1 9.95 -5.25 -12.88
N LYS A 2 10.68 -4.65 -11.95
CA LYS A 2 10.21 -4.34 -10.60
C LYS A 2 9.54 -2.98 -10.59
N ILE A 3 8.39 -2.87 -9.93
CA ILE A 3 7.64 -1.62 -9.84
C ILE A 3 7.17 -1.35 -8.42
N ALA A 4 6.99 -0.07 -8.10
CA ALA A 4 6.26 0.35 -6.91
C ALA A 4 5.05 1.22 -7.33
N TYR A 5 3.90 1.00 -6.70
CA TYR A 5 2.71 1.82 -6.93
C TYR A 5 2.58 2.92 -5.88
N VAL A 6 2.21 4.11 -6.32
CA VAL A 6 1.85 5.24 -5.45
C VAL A 6 0.41 5.64 -5.73
N PHE A 7 -0.49 5.34 -4.79
CA PHE A 7 -1.92 5.67 -4.88
C PHE A 7 -2.15 7.09 -4.37
N ALA A 8 -1.91 8.07 -5.25
CA ALA A 8 -1.98 9.50 -4.91
C ALA A 8 -3.13 10.24 -5.61
N THR A 9 -3.85 9.62 -6.55
CA THR A 9 -5.06 10.23 -7.12
C THR A 9 -6.32 9.83 -6.36
N SER A 10 -7.25 10.78 -6.28
CA SER A 10 -8.62 10.56 -5.83
C SER A 10 -9.52 10.12 -7.00
N GLY A 11 -10.69 9.55 -6.71
CA GLY A 11 -11.63 9.10 -7.74
C GLY A 11 -11.61 7.59 -7.98
N HIS A 12 -11.84 6.82 -6.93
CA HIS A 12 -11.95 5.35 -6.96
C HIS A 12 -10.68 4.54 -7.25
N THR A 13 -9.49 5.14 -7.26
CA THR A 13 -8.24 4.46 -7.63
C THR A 13 -7.99 3.16 -6.83
N ALA A 14 -8.03 3.19 -5.49
CA ALA A 14 -7.86 1.97 -4.69
C ALA A 14 -8.99 0.95 -4.90
N SER A 15 -10.25 1.39 -4.87
CA SER A 15 -11.39 0.47 -5.01
C SER A 15 -11.53 -0.13 -6.42
N TYR A 16 -11.14 0.60 -7.47
CA TYR A 16 -11.32 0.23 -8.86
C TYR A 16 -10.02 -0.30 -9.48
N LYS A 17 -8.97 0.52 -9.61
CA LYS A 17 -7.72 0.11 -10.27
C LYS A 17 -7.03 -0.99 -9.46
N LEU A 18 -6.91 -0.82 -8.15
CA LEU A 18 -6.35 -1.88 -7.31
C LEU A 18 -7.33 -3.04 -7.15
N GLY A 19 -8.52 -2.80 -6.60
CA GLY A 19 -9.45 -3.87 -6.22
C GLY A 19 -10.01 -4.71 -7.38
N LYS A 20 -10.20 -4.12 -8.57
CA LYS A 20 -10.81 -4.82 -9.73
C LYS A 20 -9.85 -5.13 -10.88
N MET A 21 -8.62 -4.58 -10.86
CA MET A 21 -7.66 -4.79 -11.94
C MET A 21 -6.34 -5.37 -11.43
N ILE A 22 -5.59 -4.64 -10.61
CA ILE A 22 -4.24 -5.02 -10.19
C ILE A 22 -4.28 -6.24 -9.26
N LEU A 23 -5.10 -6.21 -8.21
CA LEU A 23 -5.14 -7.29 -7.22
C LEU A 23 -5.54 -8.65 -7.84
N PRO A 24 -6.60 -8.77 -8.65
CA PRO A 24 -6.90 -10.02 -9.34
C PRO A 24 -5.76 -10.52 -10.23
N GLN A 25 -5.04 -9.61 -10.89
CA GLN A 25 -3.88 -9.99 -11.72
C GLN A 25 -2.70 -10.51 -10.89
N LEU A 26 -2.51 -9.99 -9.68
CA LEU A 26 -1.48 -10.49 -8.76
C LEU A 26 -1.88 -11.84 -8.17
N GLU A 27 -3.15 -12.05 -7.84
CA GLU A 27 -3.66 -13.35 -7.36
C GLU A 27 -3.55 -14.43 -8.44
N GLU A 28 -3.84 -14.08 -9.69
CA GLU A 28 -3.78 -14.98 -10.84
C GLU A 28 -2.37 -15.11 -11.44
N ASP A 29 -1.36 -14.50 -10.82
CA ASP A 29 0.04 -14.46 -11.26
C ASP A 29 0.24 -14.06 -12.74
N ARG A 30 -0.58 -13.12 -13.22
CA ARG A 30 -0.55 -12.65 -14.63
C ARG A 30 -0.33 -11.15 -14.79
N HIS A 31 0.04 -10.47 -13.71
CA HIS A 31 0.30 -9.02 -13.74
C HIS A 31 1.50 -8.66 -14.64
N GLY A 32 2.52 -9.53 -14.70
CA GLY A 32 3.69 -9.40 -15.57
C GLY A 32 4.78 -8.46 -15.05
N ALA A 33 4.49 -7.62 -14.06
CA ALA A 33 5.46 -6.87 -13.29
C ALA A 33 5.63 -7.47 -11.88
N ASP A 34 6.83 -7.32 -11.33
CA ASP A 34 7.14 -7.69 -9.95
C ASP A 34 6.88 -6.47 -9.05
N VAL A 35 5.83 -6.52 -8.23
CA VAL A 35 5.41 -5.37 -7.41
C VAL A 35 6.09 -5.45 -6.06
N VAL A 36 7.07 -4.56 -5.83
CA VAL A 36 7.87 -4.56 -4.59
C VAL A 36 7.25 -3.70 -3.48
N GLY A 37 6.32 -2.81 -3.82
CA GLY A 37 5.64 -2.01 -2.81
C GLY A 37 4.46 -1.19 -3.33
N MET A 38 3.59 -0.82 -2.40
CA MET A 38 2.45 0.07 -2.62
C MET A 38 2.38 1.11 -1.50
N PHE A 39 2.30 2.39 -1.87
CA PHE A 39 2.18 3.51 -0.94
C PHE A 39 0.86 4.26 -1.15
N PHE A 40 0.09 4.44 -0.06
CA PHE A 40 -1.29 4.93 -0.10
C PHE A 40 -1.42 6.32 0.53
N PHE A 41 -2.02 7.25 -0.21
CA PHE A 41 -2.34 8.60 0.24
C PHE A 41 -3.84 8.83 0.35
N ASP A 42 -4.23 9.87 1.08
CA ASP A 42 -5.60 10.31 1.26
C ASP A 42 -6.53 9.14 1.61
N ASP A 43 -7.72 9.10 1.00
CA ASP A 43 -8.74 8.08 1.24
C ASP A 43 -8.38 6.71 0.68
N ASN A 44 -7.31 6.60 -0.13
CA ASN A 44 -6.85 5.30 -0.59
C ASN A 44 -6.36 4.43 0.59
N THR A 45 -5.99 5.04 1.72
CA THR A 45 -5.61 4.32 2.95
C THR A 45 -6.76 3.49 3.53
N TYR A 46 -8.03 3.87 3.32
CA TYR A 46 -9.18 3.12 3.84
C TYR A 46 -9.28 1.69 3.31
N VAL A 47 -8.67 1.38 2.16
CA VAL A 47 -8.64 0.01 1.64
C VAL A 47 -7.85 -0.94 2.55
N LEU A 48 -6.97 -0.40 3.40
CA LEU A 48 -6.10 -1.18 4.30
C LEU A 48 -6.68 -1.35 5.71
N ARG A 49 -7.89 -0.85 6.00
CA ARG A 49 -8.54 -1.08 7.29
C ARG A 49 -8.92 -2.56 7.47
N ILE A 50 -8.90 -3.04 8.71
CA ILE A 50 -9.42 -4.38 9.04
C ILE A 50 -10.86 -4.52 8.56
N GLY A 51 -11.16 -5.69 7.97
CA GLY A 51 -12.49 -6.01 7.45
C GLY A 51 -12.80 -5.45 6.07
N ASP A 52 -11.89 -4.70 5.43
CA ASP A 52 -12.07 -4.31 4.03
C ASP A 52 -11.74 -5.49 3.09
N PRO A 53 -12.68 -5.94 2.23
CA PRO A 53 -12.45 -7.12 1.40
C PRO A 53 -11.25 -7.02 0.45
N VAL A 54 -10.90 -5.81 0.00
CA VAL A 54 -9.74 -5.61 -0.87
C VAL A 54 -8.45 -5.64 -0.05
N GLY A 55 -8.43 -4.98 1.11
CA GLY A 55 -7.30 -4.98 2.03
C GLY A 55 -6.93 -6.38 2.52
N GLU A 56 -7.91 -7.17 2.95
CA GLU A 56 -7.69 -8.52 3.47
C GLU A 56 -7.01 -9.41 2.43
N ARG A 57 -7.48 -9.33 1.17
CA ARG A 57 -6.89 -10.06 0.04
C ARG A 57 -5.50 -9.55 -0.31
N LEU A 58 -5.33 -8.23 -0.35
CA LEU A 58 -4.04 -7.61 -0.64
C LEU A 58 -2.97 -7.98 0.39
N ALA A 59 -3.32 -8.04 1.67
CA ALA A 59 -2.40 -8.41 2.74
C ALA A 59 -1.84 -9.83 2.58
N LEU A 60 -2.66 -10.78 2.12
CA LEU A 60 -2.22 -12.14 1.82
C LEU A 60 -1.20 -12.16 0.68
N VAL A 61 -1.54 -11.51 -0.44
CA VAL A 61 -0.63 -11.39 -1.60
C VAL A 61 0.67 -10.68 -1.22
N ALA A 62 0.58 -9.61 -0.41
CA ALA A 62 1.75 -8.86 0.01
C ALA A 62 2.69 -9.70 0.88
N LYS A 63 2.13 -10.50 1.79
CA LYS A 63 2.90 -11.43 2.62
C LYS A 63 3.58 -12.53 1.79
N GLU A 64 2.89 -13.08 0.80
CA GLU A 64 3.42 -14.14 -0.06
C GLU A 64 4.55 -13.64 -0.98
N ARG A 65 4.46 -12.39 -1.42
CA ARG A 65 5.38 -11.78 -2.38
C ARG A 65 6.41 -10.83 -1.77
N ASP A 66 6.49 -10.74 -0.44
CA ASP A 66 7.37 -9.80 0.29
C ASP A 66 7.22 -8.35 -0.21
N MET A 67 5.96 -7.93 -0.41
CA MET A 67 5.61 -6.60 -0.93
C MET A 67 5.34 -5.63 0.23
N LEU A 68 5.95 -4.45 0.16
CA LEU A 68 5.67 -3.37 1.11
C LEU A 68 4.25 -2.84 0.95
N LEU A 69 3.48 -2.77 2.04
CA LEU A 69 2.25 -1.97 2.12
C LEU A 69 2.49 -0.80 3.09
N MET A 70 2.37 0.43 2.61
CA MET A 70 2.61 1.62 3.43
C MET A 70 1.50 2.65 3.28
N MET A 71 1.10 3.28 4.37
CA MET A 71 0.21 4.46 4.38
C MET A 71 1.00 5.72 4.70
N CYS A 72 0.62 6.84 4.08
CA CYS A 72 1.11 8.16 4.49
C CYS A 72 0.71 8.41 5.95
N ASP A 73 1.68 8.80 6.78
CA ASP A 73 1.48 9.02 8.21
C ASP A 73 0.43 10.09 8.53
N GLN A 74 0.50 11.25 7.89
CA GLN A 74 -0.48 12.31 8.07
C GLN A 74 -1.89 11.84 7.64
N CYS A 75 -1.99 11.17 6.49
CA CYS A 75 -3.28 10.66 6.00
C CYS A 75 -3.88 9.59 6.91
N ALA A 76 -3.04 8.71 7.46
CA ALA A 76 -3.46 7.61 8.35
C ALA A 76 -3.91 8.14 9.72
N LEU A 77 -3.19 9.10 10.29
CA LEU A 77 -3.55 9.75 11.55
C LEU A 77 -4.90 10.46 11.44
N GLU A 78 -5.11 11.24 10.39
CA GLU A 78 -6.39 11.95 10.14
C GLU A 78 -7.58 11.01 9.98
N ARG A 79 -7.34 9.76 9.57
CA ARG A 79 -8.38 8.76 9.28
C ARG A 79 -8.57 7.73 10.40
N GLY A 80 -7.82 7.83 11.49
CA GLY A 80 -7.86 6.88 12.60
C GLY A 80 -7.30 5.50 12.25
N LEU A 81 -6.37 5.44 11.29
CA LEU A 81 -5.65 4.22 10.89
C LEU A 81 -4.21 4.19 11.45
N ALA A 82 -3.82 5.24 12.18
CA ALA A 82 -2.59 5.30 12.93
C ALA A 82 -2.80 6.08 14.23
N GLU A 83 -1.92 5.85 15.21
CA GLU A 83 -1.85 6.58 16.47
C GLU A 83 -0.45 7.16 16.67
N GLY A 84 -0.34 8.22 17.47
CA GLY A 84 0.92 8.92 17.74
C GLY A 84 1.05 10.24 16.98
N GLU A 85 2.27 10.57 16.56
CA GLU A 85 2.63 11.83 15.89
C GLU A 85 3.27 11.55 14.52
N VAL A 86 3.20 12.53 13.62
CA VAL A 86 3.86 12.48 12.29
C VAL A 86 5.35 12.15 12.47
N GLY A 87 5.86 11.21 11.66
CA GLY A 87 7.23 10.70 11.76
C GLY A 87 7.49 9.64 12.83
N THR A 88 6.59 9.44 13.80
CA THR A 88 6.70 8.36 14.81
C THR A 88 5.39 7.59 14.99
N ALA A 89 4.47 7.69 14.04
CA ALA A 89 3.16 7.07 14.10
C ALA A 89 3.27 5.53 14.04
N THR A 90 2.32 4.85 14.66
CA THR A 90 2.16 3.40 14.57
C THR A 90 0.79 3.05 14.02
N VAL A 91 0.71 2.02 13.19
CA VAL A 91 -0.56 1.57 12.59
C VAL A 91 -1.56 1.11 13.66
N THR A 92 -2.84 1.40 13.46
CA THR A 92 -3.95 0.89 14.27
C THR A 92 -5.13 0.55 13.35
N GLY A 93 -5.89 -0.50 13.66
CA GLY A 93 -7.09 -0.85 12.90
C GLY A 93 -6.87 -1.24 11.43
N THR A 94 -5.65 -1.65 11.04
CA THR A 94 -5.30 -2.07 9.66
C THR A 94 -5.10 -3.57 9.53
N VAL A 95 -5.22 -4.07 8.30
CA VAL A 95 -4.84 -5.45 7.94
C VAL A 95 -3.36 -5.72 8.22
N GLY A 96 -2.99 -6.99 8.33
CA GLY A 96 -1.64 -7.40 8.68
C GLY A 96 -0.59 -6.97 7.65
N GLY A 97 0.61 -6.63 8.11
CA GLY A 97 1.75 -6.28 7.25
C GLY A 97 1.76 -4.83 6.73
N VAL A 98 0.77 -4.02 7.10
CA VAL A 98 0.73 -2.59 6.78
C VAL A 98 1.69 -1.82 7.68
N THR A 99 2.40 -0.87 7.08
CA THR A 99 3.26 0.10 7.76
C THR A 99 2.73 1.51 7.56
N VAL A 100 3.22 2.45 8.36
CA VAL A 100 2.91 3.87 8.25
C VAL A 100 4.22 4.65 8.20
N GLY A 101 4.29 5.68 7.36
CA GLY A 101 5.50 6.48 7.20
C GLY A 101 5.36 7.54 6.12
N CYS A 102 6.49 8.16 5.79
CA CYS A 102 6.60 9.16 4.73
C CYS A 102 7.59 8.70 3.64
N PHE A 103 7.90 9.58 2.68
CA PHE A 103 8.81 9.26 1.58
C PHE A 103 10.20 8.76 2.02
N PRO A 104 10.87 9.32 3.06
CA PRO A 104 12.14 8.78 3.53
C PRO A 104 12.03 7.31 3.97
N ASP A 105 10.94 6.94 4.63
CA ASP A 105 10.67 5.58 5.09
C ASP A 105 10.41 4.65 3.90
N LEU A 106 9.66 5.11 2.90
CA LEU A 106 9.46 4.39 1.65
C LEU A 106 10.80 4.07 0.96
N TYR A 107 11.68 5.06 0.84
CA TYR A 107 12.99 4.87 0.21
C TYR A 107 13.87 3.93 1.02
N ALA A 108 13.87 4.05 2.35
CA ALA A 108 14.60 3.15 3.23
C ALA A 108 14.09 1.71 3.12
N ALA A 109 12.77 1.51 3.14
CA ALA A 109 12.15 0.20 3.03
C ALA A 109 12.42 -0.49 1.69
N LEU A 110 12.43 0.27 0.59
CA LEU A 110 12.70 -0.26 -0.75
C LEU A 110 14.19 -0.30 -1.13
N ALA A 111 15.10 0.24 -0.32
CA ALA A 111 16.52 0.31 -0.66
C ALA A 111 17.17 -1.07 -0.88
N GLY A 112 16.71 -2.09 -0.16
CA GLY A 112 17.18 -3.48 -0.32
C GLY A 112 16.62 -4.19 -1.57
N ASN A 113 15.48 -3.71 -2.09
CA ASN A 113 14.85 -4.25 -3.28
C ASN A 113 14.25 -3.11 -4.14
N PRO A 114 15.09 -2.26 -4.76
CA PRO A 114 14.61 -1.04 -5.40
C PRO A 114 13.78 -1.36 -6.64
N PRO A 115 12.68 -0.62 -6.90
CA PRO A 115 11.92 -0.75 -8.13
C PRO A 115 12.67 -0.16 -9.34
N ASP A 116 12.44 -0.70 -10.53
CA ASP A 116 12.88 -0.13 -11.80
C ASP A 116 12.03 1.09 -12.18
N GLN A 117 10.75 1.11 -11.79
CA GLN A 117 9.82 2.21 -12.04
C GLN A 117 8.87 2.46 -10.86
N VAL A 118 8.52 3.73 -10.64
CA VAL A 118 7.44 4.14 -9.73
C VAL A 118 6.25 4.57 -10.57
N ILE A 119 5.10 3.92 -10.38
CA ILE A 119 3.86 4.20 -11.12
C ILE A 119 2.88 4.88 -10.17
N THR A 120 2.59 6.15 -10.44
CA THR A 120 1.57 6.90 -9.70
C THR A 120 0.19 6.63 -10.30
N LEU A 121 -0.75 6.26 -9.44
CA LEU A 121 -2.12 5.91 -9.80
C LEU A 121 -3.14 6.84 -9.20
#